data_AF-A0A838H8E3-F1
#
_entry.id   AF-A0A838H8E3-F1
#
_cell.length_a   1.000
_cell.length_b   1.000
_cell.length_c   1.000
_cell.angle_alpha   90.00
_cell.angle_beta   90.00
_cell.angle_gamma   90.00
#
_symmetry.space_group_name_H-M   'P 1'
#
loop_
_entity.id
_entity.type
_entity.pdbx_description
1 polymer ?
#
loop_
_entity_poly.entity_id
_entity_poly.type
_entity_poly.pdbx_seq_one_letter_code
_entity_poly.pdbx_strand_id
1 'polypeptide(L)'
;MRAGLEGTLSWGQHFAHARLRTVILPRQKVVYVPMSKAGSTSLLWLFAEIAGYQREHFHGSLGRAVSQEMTIHDVNAWGSRHRWKDLPPRTRDRVARDDSWLRLTTVRDPASRVWSAWQSKLLLRESSIAENFTDRSWFPRVPRSPEDVLEDFSRFVKSLAEPPGLRPIDVHWAPQTDILQGAVPVNHVGRFEKMNEVIDVLRDRLGPIVDRLERPRENSSLLRYDQGVFDDEGVEIINEVYARDFAELGYPPLRHTSAALASWKAHTASMLPAIGGYISRHQRVARLHGLMKELTTPPDRVEAAPVTRDMA
;
A
#
# COMPACT_ATOMS: atom_id res chain seq x y z
N MET A 1 14.36 -13.39 -28.77
CA MET A 1 14.38 -14.06 -27.45
C MET A 1 15.31 -13.30 -26.53
N ARG A 2 14.79 -12.37 -25.74
CA ARG A 2 15.54 -11.69 -24.67
C ARG A 2 14.76 -11.88 -23.38
N ALA A 3 15.51 -12.24 -22.34
CA ALA A 3 15.04 -12.61 -21.02
C ALA A 3 14.11 -11.55 -20.41
N GLY A 4 12.97 -12.01 -19.92
CA GLY A 4 12.00 -11.20 -19.18
C GLY A 4 11.32 -12.07 -18.14
N LEU A 5 12.05 -12.49 -17.10
CA LEU A 5 11.50 -13.14 -15.91
C LEU A 5 12.47 -12.96 -14.73
N GLU A 6 12.72 -11.73 -14.31
CA GLU A 6 13.21 -11.45 -12.95
C GLU A 6 12.45 -10.24 -12.40
N GLY A 7 11.45 -10.52 -11.57
CA GLY A 7 10.57 -9.51 -11.00
C GLY A 7 9.24 -10.03 -10.46
N THR A 8 9.05 -11.35 -10.31
CA THR A 8 7.96 -11.89 -9.51
C THR A 8 8.42 -11.94 -8.06
N LEU A 9 7.92 -11.01 -7.23
CA LEU A 9 8.11 -11.10 -5.80
C LEU A 9 7.53 -12.45 -5.32
N SER A 10 8.35 -13.27 -4.66
CA SER A 10 7.85 -14.50 -4.07
C SER A 10 6.93 -14.16 -2.89
N TRP A 11 5.98 -15.04 -2.57
CA TRP A 11 5.14 -14.93 -1.36
C TRP A 11 5.95 -14.59 -0.09
N GLY A 12 7.20 -15.09 -0.01
CA GLY A 12 8.14 -14.78 1.07
C GLY A 12 8.54 -13.29 1.21
N GLN A 13 8.56 -12.54 0.11
CA GLN A 13 8.95 -11.12 0.12
C GLN A 13 7.82 -10.18 0.57
N HIS A 14 6.54 -10.60 0.47
CA HIS A 14 5.40 -9.84 1.01
C HIS A 14 5.45 -9.79 2.54
N PHE A 15 5.84 -10.89 3.19
CA PHE A 15 6.06 -10.93 4.64
C PHE A 15 7.20 -10.01 5.09
N ALA A 16 8.27 -9.91 4.29
CA ALA A 16 9.36 -8.98 4.57
C ALA A 16 8.88 -7.53 4.51
N HIS A 17 7.98 -7.17 3.59
CA HIS A 17 7.50 -5.80 3.44
C HIS A 17 6.87 -5.22 4.72
N ALA A 18 5.95 -5.95 5.36
CA ALA A 18 5.30 -5.49 6.59
C ALA A 18 6.31 -5.29 7.73
N ARG A 19 7.24 -6.24 7.90
CA ARG A 19 8.32 -6.15 8.88
C ARG A 19 9.29 -4.99 8.61
N LEU A 20 9.66 -4.78 7.35
CA LEU A 20 10.58 -3.73 6.93
C LEU A 20 10.00 -2.33 7.19
N ARG A 21 8.68 -2.17 7.06
CA ARG A 21 7.98 -0.90 7.26
C ARG A 21 7.41 -0.69 8.66
N THR A 22 7.57 -1.66 9.56
CA THR A 22 7.09 -1.53 10.94
C THR A 22 7.83 -0.39 11.66
N VAL A 23 7.07 0.53 12.23
CA VAL A 23 7.56 1.68 13.01
C VAL A 23 7.47 1.36 14.50
N ILE A 24 8.47 1.80 15.26
CA ILE A 24 8.52 1.67 16.72
C ILE A 24 8.73 3.04 17.38
N LEU A 25 8.03 3.25 18.50
CA LEU A 25 8.19 4.39 19.38
C LEU A 25 8.64 3.87 20.76
N PRO A 26 9.96 3.71 21.00
CA PRO A 26 10.43 3.00 22.18
C PRO A 26 10.07 3.67 23.51
N ARG A 27 10.05 5.01 23.55
CA ARG A 27 9.70 5.78 24.75
C ARG A 27 8.24 5.57 25.14
N GLN A 28 7.37 5.44 24.15
CA GLN A 28 5.92 5.28 24.31
C GLN A 28 5.49 3.81 24.38
N LYS A 29 6.43 2.87 24.19
CA LYS A 29 6.15 1.44 24.08
C LYS A 29 5.07 1.10 23.04
N VAL A 30 5.20 1.70 21.84
CA VAL A 30 4.29 1.44 20.71
C VAL A 30 5.06 0.81 19.54
N VAL A 31 4.47 -0.22 18.94
CA VAL A 31 4.86 -0.78 17.63
C VAL A 31 3.66 -0.65 16.72
N TYR A 32 3.84 -0.03 15.56
CA TYR A 32 2.82 0.05 14.52
C TYR A 32 3.26 -0.74 13.30
N VAL A 33 2.44 -1.72 12.92
CA VAL A 33 2.57 -2.46 11.67
C VAL A 33 1.66 -1.80 10.63
N PRO A 34 2.20 -1.03 9.66
CA PRO A 34 1.37 -0.34 8.69
C PRO A 34 0.75 -1.33 7.72
N MET A 35 -0.58 -1.35 7.67
CA MET A 35 -1.33 -2.09 6.67
C MET A 35 -1.64 -1.19 5.48
N SER A 36 -1.29 -1.66 4.28
CA SER A 36 -1.57 -0.94 3.05
C SER A 36 -3.07 -0.75 2.87
N LYS A 37 -3.47 0.49 2.56
CA LYS A 37 -4.86 0.89 2.26
C LYS A 37 -5.86 0.79 3.43
N ALA A 38 -5.36 0.66 4.66
CA ALA A 38 -6.16 0.66 5.90
C ALA A 38 -5.82 1.86 6.83
N GLY A 39 -5.67 3.06 6.27
CA GLY A 39 -5.43 4.29 7.05
C GLY A 39 -3.99 4.50 7.53
N SER A 40 -3.02 3.75 6.99
CA SER A 40 -1.63 3.78 7.46
C SER A 40 -0.92 5.12 7.30
N THR A 41 -1.18 5.89 6.23
CA THR A 41 -0.60 7.23 6.08
C THR A 41 -0.94 8.13 7.27
N SER A 42 -2.21 8.19 7.69
CA SER A 42 -2.64 9.07 8.78
C SER A 42 -2.03 8.66 10.12
N LEU A 43 -1.95 7.35 10.39
CA LEU A 43 -1.31 6.85 11.61
C LEU A 43 0.22 7.03 11.60
N LEU A 44 0.88 6.86 10.45
CA LEU A 44 2.31 7.12 10.34
C LEU A 44 2.64 8.60 10.60
N TRP A 45 1.82 9.53 10.09
CA TRP A 45 1.98 10.96 10.39
C TRP A 45 1.81 11.27 11.88
N LEU A 46 0.79 10.67 12.51
CA LEU A 46 0.59 10.75 13.97
C LEU A 46 1.84 10.28 14.72
N PHE A 47 2.40 9.12 14.36
CA PHE A 47 3.59 8.57 15.01
C PHE A 47 4.86 9.36 14.74
N ALA A 48 4.99 9.97 13.56
CA ALA A 48 6.11 10.83 13.24
C ALA A 48 6.11 12.08 14.15
N GLU A 49 4.95 12.69 14.35
CA GLU A 49 4.82 13.85 15.23
C GLU A 49 5.12 13.50 16.69
N ILE A 50 4.63 12.36 17.19
CA ILE A 50 4.97 11.85 18.54
C ILE A 50 6.47 11.57 18.68
N ALA A 51 7.12 11.10 17.61
CA ALA A 51 8.55 10.85 17.57
C ALA A 51 9.39 12.14 17.41
N GLY A 52 8.74 13.30 17.27
CA GLY A 52 9.37 14.62 17.16
C GLY A 52 9.83 15.00 15.75
N TYR A 53 9.34 14.30 14.71
CA TYR A 53 9.63 14.68 13.34
C TYR A 53 8.73 15.82 12.86
N GLN A 54 9.32 16.74 12.11
CA GLN A 54 8.60 17.76 11.34
C GLN A 54 8.19 17.19 9.97
N ARG A 55 7.16 17.74 9.32
CA ARG A 55 6.69 17.23 8.02
C ARG A 55 7.71 17.37 6.91
N GLU A 56 8.44 18.48 6.94
CA GLU A 56 9.49 18.86 5.99
C GLU A 56 10.59 17.80 5.91
N HIS A 57 10.85 17.10 7.03
CA HIS A 57 11.80 15.99 7.09
C HIS A 57 11.45 14.88 6.11
N PHE A 58 10.16 14.53 5.99
CA PHE A 58 9.69 13.52 5.05
C PHE A 58 9.46 14.09 3.66
N HIS A 59 9.04 15.35 3.54
CA HIS A 59 8.84 15.99 2.23
C HIS A 59 10.12 16.06 1.39
N GLY A 60 11.30 16.05 2.02
CA GLY A 60 12.59 15.93 1.34
C GLY A 60 12.92 14.54 0.79
N SER A 61 12.05 13.54 0.95
CA SER A 61 12.26 12.20 0.38
C SER A 61 12.37 12.28 -1.15
N LEU A 62 13.46 11.73 -1.69
CA LEU A 62 13.65 11.54 -3.13
C LEU A 62 12.96 10.27 -3.66
N GLY A 63 12.14 9.63 -2.83
CA GLY A 63 11.38 8.45 -3.21
C GLY A 63 10.34 8.73 -4.30
N ARG A 64 9.74 7.66 -4.81
CA ARG A 64 8.76 7.68 -5.91
C ARG A 64 7.34 8.12 -5.49
N ALA A 65 7.22 8.81 -4.37
CA ALA A 65 5.92 9.26 -3.85
C ALA A 65 5.27 10.26 -4.83
N VAL A 66 3.97 10.09 -5.09
CA VAL A 66 3.23 10.96 -6.02
C VAL A 66 2.57 12.16 -5.34
N SER A 67 2.69 12.26 -4.01
CA SER A 67 2.31 13.41 -3.19
C SER A 67 3.23 13.52 -1.97
N GLN A 68 3.23 14.68 -1.30
CA GLN A 68 4.04 14.91 -0.11
C GLN A 68 3.59 14.03 1.06
N GLU A 69 2.30 13.77 1.18
CA GLU A 69 1.71 12.97 2.27
C GLU A 69 2.13 11.51 2.14
N MET A 70 2.44 11.05 0.93
CA MET A 70 2.93 9.69 0.67
C MET A 70 4.39 9.51 1.05
N THR A 71 5.18 10.57 1.24
CA THR A 71 6.60 10.44 1.58
C THR A 71 6.83 9.88 2.98
N ILE A 72 5.83 9.93 3.87
CA ILE A 72 5.88 9.29 5.19
C ILE A 72 6.15 7.78 5.13
N HIS A 73 5.84 7.15 3.99
CA HIS A 73 6.09 5.75 3.72
C HIS A 73 7.55 5.44 3.33
N ASP A 74 8.40 6.46 3.16
CA ASP A 74 9.83 6.29 3.01
C ASP A 74 10.45 5.89 4.35
N VAL A 75 10.61 4.59 4.54
CA VAL A 75 11.20 4.03 5.75
C VAL A 75 12.64 4.51 5.96
N ASN A 76 13.36 4.96 4.93
CA ASN A 76 14.72 5.45 5.09
C ASN A 76 14.77 6.85 5.72
N ALA A 77 13.70 7.63 5.59
CA ALA A 77 13.56 8.90 6.28
C ALA A 77 13.38 8.72 7.80
N TRP A 78 12.83 7.60 8.25
CA TRP A 78 12.76 7.31 9.68
C TRP A 78 14.15 7.02 10.26
N GLY A 79 14.45 7.62 11.42
CA GLY A 79 15.70 7.36 12.14
C GLY A 79 15.78 5.91 12.59
N SER A 80 16.98 5.31 12.61
CA SER A 80 17.19 3.89 12.87
C SER A 80 16.53 3.38 14.15
N ARG A 81 16.50 4.20 15.21
CA ARG A 81 15.82 3.88 16.49
C ARG A 81 14.29 3.68 16.38
N HIS A 82 13.68 4.14 15.29
CA HIS A 82 12.25 4.06 15.01
C HIS A 82 11.90 3.00 13.96
N ARG A 83 12.89 2.28 13.42
CA ARG A 83 12.69 1.25 12.40
C ARG A 83 12.83 -0.12 13.02
N TRP A 84 11.75 -0.91 13.01
CA TRP A 84 11.76 -2.26 13.59
C TRP A 84 12.91 -3.12 13.05
N LYS A 85 13.14 -3.07 11.74
CA LYS A 85 14.18 -3.85 11.04
C LYS A 85 15.60 -3.56 11.54
N ASP A 86 15.85 -2.38 12.11
CA ASP A 86 17.18 -1.97 12.58
C ASP A 86 17.42 -2.32 14.06
N LEU A 87 16.41 -2.80 14.77
CA LEU A 87 16.58 -3.21 16.16
C LEU A 87 17.38 -4.51 16.24
N PRO A 88 18.29 -4.64 17.25
CA PRO A 88 18.95 -5.90 17.53
C PRO A 88 17.94 -7.04 17.72
N PRO A 89 18.21 -8.27 17.25
CA PRO A 89 17.28 -9.40 17.37
C PRO A 89 16.75 -9.61 18.79
N ARG A 90 17.64 -9.57 19.80
CA ARG A 90 17.26 -9.69 21.22
C ARG A 90 16.27 -8.60 21.68
N THR A 91 16.41 -7.39 21.15
CA THR A 91 15.49 -6.29 21.44
C THR A 91 14.13 -6.54 20.80
N ARG A 92 14.10 -7.00 19.55
CA ARG A 92 12.86 -7.36 18.85
C ARG A 92 12.10 -8.47 19.59
N ASP A 93 12.80 -9.53 20.00
CA ASP A 93 12.20 -10.65 20.72
C ASP A 93 11.59 -10.21 22.06
N ARG A 94 12.30 -9.33 22.79
CA ARG A 94 11.78 -8.76 24.03
C ARG A 94 10.52 -7.93 23.80
N VAL A 95 10.54 -7.01 22.84
CA VAL A 95 9.37 -6.16 22.53
C VAL A 95 8.17 -6.97 22.04
N ALA A 96 8.41 -8.02 21.25
CA ALA A 96 7.34 -8.90 20.75
C ALA A 96 6.64 -9.71 21.85
N ARG A 97 7.30 -9.95 22.99
CA ARG A 97 6.79 -10.75 24.12
C ARG A 97 6.35 -9.92 25.33
N ASP A 98 6.70 -8.64 25.37
CA ASP A 98 6.42 -7.76 26.50
C ASP A 98 5.02 -7.13 26.36
N ASP A 99 4.05 -7.61 27.13
CA ASP A 99 2.66 -7.14 27.07
C ASP A 99 2.46 -5.70 27.55
N SER A 100 3.49 -5.07 28.11
CA SER A 100 3.46 -3.63 28.37
C SER A 100 3.55 -2.79 27.09
N TRP A 101 3.82 -3.39 25.93
CA TRP A 101 3.82 -2.72 24.62
C TRP A 101 2.47 -2.80 23.93
N LEU A 102 2.08 -1.69 23.30
CA LEU A 102 0.97 -1.70 22.35
C LEU A 102 1.55 -2.02 20.98
N ARG A 103 1.24 -3.21 20.46
CA ARG A 103 1.65 -3.68 19.13
C ARG A 103 0.41 -3.69 18.26
N LEU A 104 0.19 -2.61 17.52
CA LEU A 104 -1.06 -2.41 16.80
C LEU A 104 -0.91 -2.42 15.28
N THR A 105 -2.01 -2.75 14.62
CA THR A 105 -2.23 -2.53 13.19
C THR A 105 -3.67 -2.05 12.96
N THR A 106 -3.97 -1.64 11.74
CA THR A 106 -5.33 -1.35 11.29
C THR A 106 -5.65 -2.17 10.07
N VAL A 107 -6.84 -2.73 10.00
CA VAL A 107 -7.35 -3.48 8.84
C VAL A 107 -8.56 -2.77 8.26
N ARG A 108 -8.96 -3.15 7.05
CA ARG A 108 -10.10 -2.56 6.33
C ARG A 108 -10.96 -3.66 5.72
N ASP A 109 -12.24 -3.37 5.49
CA ASP A 109 -13.10 -4.24 4.69
C ASP A 109 -12.38 -4.68 3.39
N PRO A 110 -12.26 -5.99 3.12
CA PRO A 110 -11.44 -6.49 2.01
C PRO A 110 -11.84 -5.91 0.65
N ALA A 111 -13.13 -5.87 0.34
CA ALA A 111 -13.62 -5.40 -0.95
C ALA A 111 -13.31 -3.91 -1.16
N SER A 112 -13.59 -3.07 -0.16
CA SER A 112 -13.28 -1.64 -0.22
C SER A 112 -11.78 -1.34 -0.23
N ARG A 113 -10.98 -2.19 0.42
CA ARG A 113 -9.51 -2.12 0.41
C ARG A 113 -8.96 -2.41 -0.98
N VAL A 114 -9.42 -3.49 -1.63
CA VAL A 114 -9.04 -3.86 -3.00
C VAL A 114 -9.40 -2.77 -3.99
N TRP A 115 -10.63 -2.24 -3.91
CA TRP A 115 -11.05 -1.10 -4.72
C TRP A 115 -10.12 0.11 -4.55
N SER A 116 -9.81 0.46 -3.30
CA SER A 116 -8.91 1.58 -3.01
C SER A 116 -7.48 1.33 -3.52
N ALA A 117 -7.00 0.09 -3.43
CA ALA A 117 -5.71 -0.32 -3.94
C ALA A 117 -5.65 -0.17 -5.47
N TRP A 118 -6.57 -0.82 -6.18
CA TRP A 118 -6.67 -0.77 -7.64
C TRP A 118 -6.75 0.67 -8.14
N GLN A 119 -7.63 1.48 -7.55
CA GLN A 119 -7.77 2.88 -7.94
C GLN A 119 -6.45 3.65 -7.76
N SER A 120 -5.90 3.64 -6.55
CA SER A 120 -4.73 4.48 -6.26
C SER A 120 -3.45 4.01 -6.94
N LYS A 121 -3.29 2.69 -7.15
CA LYS A 121 -2.05 2.09 -7.66
C LYS A 121 -2.07 1.87 -9.16
N LEU A 122 -3.17 1.33 -9.68
CA LEU A 122 -3.28 0.89 -11.07
C LEU A 122 -4.02 1.93 -11.91
N LEU A 123 -5.25 2.29 -11.55
CA LEU A 123 -6.05 3.25 -12.34
C LEU A 123 -5.35 4.60 -12.46
N LEU A 124 -4.89 5.15 -11.32
CA LEU A 124 -4.17 6.43 -11.28
C LEU A 124 -2.68 6.29 -11.61
N ARG A 125 -2.20 5.08 -11.92
CA ARG A 125 -0.83 4.80 -12.35
C ARG A 125 0.24 5.33 -11.38
N GLU A 126 0.13 4.99 -10.10
CA GLU A 126 1.13 5.41 -9.12
C GLU A 126 2.49 4.81 -9.47
N SER A 127 3.49 5.68 -9.65
CA SER A 127 4.70 5.35 -10.40
C SER A 127 5.50 4.17 -9.84
N SER A 128 5.52 3.99 -8.51
CA SER A 128 6.32 2.92 -7.89
C SER A 128 5.71 1.52 -8.05
N ILE A 129 4.44 1.44 -8.44
CA ILE A 129 3.69 0.18 -8.54
C ILE A 129 3.24 -0.08 -9.98
N ALA A 130 2.69 0.92 -10.67
CA ALA A 130 2.05 0.74 -11.97
C ALA A 130 2.99 0.18 -13.04
N GLU A 131 4.25 0.60 -13.05
CA GLU A 131 5.28 0.15 -14.01
C GLU A 131 5.52 -1.36 -13.97
N ASN A 132 5.27 -2.02 -12.83
CA ASN A 132 5.46 -3.47 -12.71
C ASN A 132 4.36 -4.28 -13.41
N PHE A 133 3.30 -3.61 -13.89
CA PHE A 133 2.11 -4.27 -14.40
C PHE A 133 1.65 -3.73 -15.76
N THR A 134 2.35 -2.78 -16.38
CA THR A 134 1.90 -2.13 -17.63
C THR A 134 1.76 -3.07 -18.81
N ASP A 135 2.43 -4.22 -18.79
CA ASP A 135 2.40 -5.26 -19.82
C ASP A 135 1.28 -6.29 -19.59
N ARG A 136 0.57 -6.21 -18.46
CA ARG A 136 -0.48 -7.16 -18.09
C ARG A 136 -1.77 -6.86 -18.81
N SER A 137 -2.45 -7.90 -19.31
CA SER A 137 -3.72 -7.79 -20.04
C SER A 137 -4.87 -7.18 -19.23
N TRP A 138 -4.80 -7.28 -17.90
CA TRP A 138 -5.76 -6.72 -16.95
C TRP A 138 -5.38 -5.32 -16.45
N PHE A 139 -4.24 -4.76 -16.87
CA PHE A 139 -3.85 -3.40 -16.50
C PHE A 139 -4.83 -2.37 -17.08
N PRO A 140 -5.29 -1.38 -16.28
CA PRO A 140 -6.36 -0.49 -16.71
C PRO A 140 -5.94 0.45 -17.85
N ARG A 141 -6.87 0.64 -18.79
CA ARG A 141 -6.81 1.66 -19.83
C ARG A 141 -6.98 3.05 -19.22
N VAL A 142 -6.76 4.10 -20.00
CA VAL A 142 -7.21 5.45 -19.60
C VAL A 142 -8.71 5.49 -19.86
N PRO A 143 -9.58 5.59 -18.83
CA PRO A 143 -11.01 5.44 -19.02
C PRO A 143 -11.60 6.65 -19.77
N ARG A 144 -12.54 6.38 -20.68
CA ARG A 144 -13.32 7.37 -21.41
C ARG A 144 -14.78 7.38 -20.99
N SER A 145 -15.21 6.35 -20.27
CA SER A 145 -16.55 6.22 -19.69
C SER A 145 -16.50 5.54 -18.31
N PRO A 146 -17.58 5.62 -17.50
CA PRO A 146 -17.72 4.80 -16.30
C PRO A 146 -17.68 3.30 -16.59
N GLU A 147 -18.16 2.88 -17.76
CA GLU A 147 -18.13 1.48 -18.22
C GLU A 147 -16.70 0.96 -18.36
N ASP A 148 -15.77 1.77 -18.90
CA ASP A 148 -14.34 1.39 -18.97
C ASP A 148 -13.77 1.12 -17.57
N VAL A 149 -14.16 1.91 -16.56
CA VAL A 149 -13.70 1.73 -15.17
C VAL A 149 -14.20 0.41 -14.60
N LEU A 150 -15.46 0.07 -14.83
CA LEU A 150 -16.06 -1.19 -14.37
C LEU A 150 -15.44 -2.40 -15.09
N GLU A 151 -15.30 -2.33 -16.41
CA GLU A 151 -14.70 -3.39 -17.22
C GLU A 151 -13.26 -3.68 -16.77
N ASP A 152 -12.45 -2.64 -16.61
CA ASP A 152 -11.06 -2.78 -16.19
C ASP A 152 -10.93 -3.27 -14.75
N PHE A 153 -11.81 -2.83 -13.85
CA PHE A 153 -11.82 -3.34 -12.49
C PHE A 153 -12.22 -4.81 -12.43
N SER A 154 -13.25 -5.21 -13.17
CA SER A 154 -13.66 -6.62 -13.29
C SER A 154 -12.51 -7.49 -13.83
N ARG A 155 -11.82 -7.05 -14.90
CA ARG A 155 -10.62 -7.76 -15.42
C ARG A 155 -9.52 -7.91 -14.36
N PHE A 156 -9.27 -6.88 -13.57
CA PHE A 156 -8.32 -6.97 -12.46
C PHE A 156 -8.78 -7.96 -11.38
N VAL A 157 -10.04 -7.91 -10.95
CA VAL A 157 -10.58 -8.84 -9.94
C VAL A 157 -10.45 -10.28 -10.42
N LYS A 158 -10.79 -10.57 -11.69
CA LYS A 158 -10.61 -11.90 -12.29
C LYS A 158 -9.17 -12.38 -12.23
N SER A 159 -8.21 -11.49 -12.43
CA SER A 159 -6.79 -11.86 -12.32
C SER A 159 -6.35 -12.25 -10.90
N LEU A 160 -7.11 -11.89 -9.85
CA LEU A 160 -6.83 -12.33 -8.48
C LEU A 160 -7.10 -13.82 -8.26
N ALA A 161 -7.98 -14.43 -9.05
CA ALA A 161 -8.30 -15.86 -9.00
C ALA A 161 -7.24 -16.75 -9.68
N GLU A 162 -6.35 -16.15 -10.48
CA GLU A 162 -5.29 -16.86 -11.19
C GLU A 162 -4.40 -17.69 -10.23
N PRO A 163 -3.82 -18.80 -10.71
CA PRO A 163 -2.96 -19.65 -9.90
C PRO A 163 -1.67 -18.92 -9.47
N PRO A 164 -0.98 -19.44 -8.44
CA PRO A 164 0.33 -18.94 -8.05
C PRO A 164 1.28 -18.81 -9.24
N GLY A 165 1.88 -17.63 -9.43
CA GLY A 165 2.78 -17.31 -10.56
C GLY A 165 2.15 -16.44 -11.65
N LEU A 166 0.83 -16.52 -11.84
CA LEU A 166 0.08 -15.65 -12.77
C LEU A 166 -0.72 -14.56 -12.03
N ARG A 167 -1.12 -14.84 -10.79
CA ARG A 167 -1.78 -13.88 -9.90
C ARG A 167 -0.95 -12.61 -9.71
N PRO A 168 -1.55 -11.40 -9.75
CA PRO A 168 -0.85 -10.18 -9.39
C PRO A 168 -0.55 -10.18 -7.90
N ILE A 169 0.72 -10.23 -7.53
CA ILE A 169 1.12 -10.23 -6.12
C ILE A 169 1.65 -8.85 -5.74
N ASP A 170 0.94 -8.18 -4.82
CA ASP A 170 1.35 -6.91 -4.23
C ASP A 170 0.70 -6.74 -2.85
N VAL A 171 1.41 -6.12 -1.92
CA VAL A 171 0.93 -5.89 -0.54
C VAL A 171 -0.32 -5.00 -0.45
N HIS A 172 -0.61 -4.19 -1.47
CA HIS A 172 -1.76 -3.30 -1.48
C HIS A 172 -3.07 -4.06 -1.67
N TRP A 173 -3.04 -5.26 -2.27
CA TRP A 173 -4.20 -6.12 -2.48
C TRP A 173 -3.95 -7.60 -2.10
N ALA A 174 -2.87 -7.96 -1.42
CA ALA A 174 -2.77 -9.29 -0.80
C ALA A 174 -3.78 -9.43 0.36
N PRO A 175 -4.23 -10.65 0.73
CA PRO A 175 -5.01 -10.84 1.94
C PRO A 175 -4.30 -10.26 3.18
N GLN A 176 -5.04 -9.55 4.04
CA GLN A 176 -4.48 -8.90 5.21
C GLN A 176 -4.01 -9.90 6.25
N THR A 177 -4.71 -11.04 6.40
CA THR A 177 -4.29 -12.14 7.28
C THR A 177 -2.91 -12.66 6.90
N ASP A 178 -2.62 -12.75 5.60
CA ASP A 178 -1.33 -13.22 5.12
C ASP A 178 -0.24 -12.18 5.40
N ILE A 179 -0.52 -10.89 5.15
CA ILE A 179 0.40 -9.81 5.51
C ILE A 179 0.74 -9.85 7.01
N LEU A 180 -0.26 -10.07 7.87
CA LEU A 180 -0.09 -10.13 9.33
C LEU A 180 0.69 -11.37 9.77
N GLN A 181 0.50 -12.52 9.13
CA GLN A 181 1.27 -13.74 9.43
C GLN A 181 2.78 -13.53 9.24
N GLY A 182 3.18 -12.68 8.29
CA GLY A 182 4.58 -12.31 8.08
C GLY A 182 5.10 -11.14 8.93
N ALA A 183 4.22 -10.45 9.65
CA ALA A 183 4.53 -9.21 10.33
C ALA A 183 5.15 -9.42 11.72
N VAL A 184 5.22 -8.34 12.51
CA VAL A 184 5.44 -8.40 13.95
C VAL A 184 4.12 -8.84 14.60
N PRO A 185 4.12 -9.77 15.57
CA PRO A 185 2.90 -10.15 16.29
C PRO A 185 2.24 -8.92 16.92
N VAL A 186 0.98 -8.68 16.55
CA VAL A 186 0.17 -7.58 17.06
C VAL A 186 -0.73 -8.08 18.20
N ASN A 187 -0.97 -7.24 19.20
CA ASN A 187 -1.95 -7.47 20.27
C ASN A 187 -3.18 -6.56 20.16
N HIS A 188 -3.23 -5.69 19.14
CA HIS A 188 -4.39 -4.87 18.83
C HIS A 188 -4.59 -4.76 17.31
N VAL A 189 -5.79 -5.08 16.84
CA VAL A 189 -6.18 -4.97 15.43
C VAL A 189 -7.39 -4.04 15.33
N GLY A 190 -7.15 -2.80 14.91
CA GLY A 190 -8.19 -1.80 14.72
C GLY A 190 -8.85 -1.89 13.34
N ARG A 191 -10.09 -1.40 13.19
CA ARG A 191 -10.74 -1.30 11.87
C ARG A 191 -10.71 0.12 11.34
N PHE A 192 -10.41 0.27 10.06
CA PHE A 192 -10.34 1.57 9.38
C PHE A 192 -11.69 2.30 9.43
N GLU A 193 -12.79 1.58 9.26
CA GLU A 193 -14.17 2.06 9.33
C GLU A 193 -14.54 2.58 10.73
N LYS A 194 -13.79 2.13 11.75
CA LYS A 194 -13.95 2.48 13.16
C LYS A 194 -12.70 3.18 13.69
N MET A 195 -12.07 4.03 12.88
CA MET A 195 -10.81 4.68 13.24
C MET A 195 -10.86 5.41 14.60
N ASN A 196 -12.01 5.94 15.00
CA ASN A 196 -12.15 6.57 16.31
C ASN A 196 -11.85 5.60 17.47
N GLU A 197 -12.24 4.32 17.37
CA GLU A 197 -11.92 3.30 18.37
C GLU A 197 -10.39 3.07 18.46
N VAL A 198 -9.70 3.14 17.31
CA VAL A 198 -8.23 3.05 17.25
C VAL A 198 -7.59 4.27 17.90
N ILE A 199 -8.15 5.46 17.66
CA ILE A 199 -7.71 6.71 18.28
C ILE A 199 -7.90 6.67 19.80
N ASP A 200 -8.99 6.07 20.31
CA ASP A 200 -9.24 5.93 21.73
C ASP A 200 -8.17 5.04 22.40
N VAL A 201 -7.83 3.90 21.79
CA VAL A 201 -6.74 3.02 22.26
C VAL A 201 -5.39 3.74 22.26
N LEU A 202 -5.14 4.56 21.23
CA LEU A 202 -3.94 5.38 21.17
C LEU A 202 -3.94 6.47 22.24
N ARG A 203 -5.09 7.09 22.52
CA ARG A 203 -5.25 8.09 23.59
C ARG A 203 -4.97 7.48 24.96
N ASP A 204 -5.47 6.28 25.24
CA ASP A 204 -5.19 5.58 26.50
C ASP A 204 -3.69 5.31 26.69
N ARG A 205 -2.97 5.00 25.60
CA ARG A 205 -1.53 4.74 25.64
C ARG A 205 -0.67 5.99 25.70
N LEU A 206 -1.04 7.03 24.94
CA LEU A 206 -0.19 8.17 24.62
C LEU A 206 -0.64 9.47 25.31
N GLY A 207 -1.83 9.46 25.91
CA GLY A 207 -2.46 10.62 26.53
C GLY A 207 -3.08 11.58 25.51
N PRO A 208 -3.45 12.79 25.95
CA PRO A 208 -4.22 13.77 25.16
C PRO A 208 -3.42 14.40 24.00
N ILE A 209 -2.14 14.07 23.87
CA ILE A 209 -1.33 14.51 22.73
C ILE A 209 -1.99 14.07 21.41
N VAL A 210 -2.60 12.88 21.38
CA VAL A 210 -3.26 12.29 20.19
C VAL A 210 -4.36 13.18 19.61
N ASP A 211 -5.05 13.96 20.44
CA ASP A 211 -6.17 14.81 20.02
C ASP A 211 -5.71 16.13 19.40
N ARG A 212 -4.46 16.53 19.64
CA ARG A 212 -3.89 17.80 19.14
C ARG A 212 -3.20 17.65 17.78
N LEU A 213 -2.93 16.41 17.37
CA LEU A 213 -2.17 16.13 16.15
C LEU A 213 -3.08 16.23 14.94
N GLU A 214 -2.67 17.05 13.97
CA GLU A 214 -3.37 17.14 12.70
C GLU A 214 -3.22 15.82 11.94
N ARG A 215 -4.35 15.31 11.45
CA ARG A 215 -4.38 14.10 10.62
C ARG A 215 -4.69 14.49 9.19
N PRO A 216 -3.71 14.45 8.26
CA PRO A 216 -3.97 14.70 6.85
C PRO A 216 -5.08 13.75 6.35
N ARG A 217 -6.11 14.32 5.72
CA ARG A 217 -7.24 13.61 5.11
C ARG A 217 -7.10 13.47 3.59
N GLU A 218 -5.88 13.39 3.09
CA GLU A 218 -5.61 13.50 1.64
C GLU A 218 -5.83 12.18 0.87
N ASN A 219 -6.07 11.07 1.58
CA ASN A 219 -6.36 9.76 0.97
C ASN A 219 -7.86 9.55 0.66
N SER A 220 -8.58 10.59 0.25
CA SER A 220 -9.93 10.40 -0.30
C SER A 220 -9.79 9.77 -1.69
N SER A 221 -10.28 8.53 -1.83
CA SER A 221 -10.41 7.87 -3.14
C SER A 221 -11.24 8.76 -4.08
N LEU A 222 -10.73 9.07 -5.27
CA LEU A 222 -11.41 9.93 -6.25
C LEU A 222 -12.77 9.38 -6.63
N LEU A 223 -12.87 8.07 -6.85
CA LEU A 223 -14.14 7.37 -7.00
C LEU A 223 -14.49 6.71 -5.68
N ARG A 224 -15.71 6.96 -5.22
CA ARG A 224 -16.27 6.31 -4.03
C ARG A 224 -16.33 4.80 -4.24
N TYR A 225 -16.11 4.08 -3.15
CA TYR A 225 -16.40 2.65 -3.11
C TYR A 225 -17.91 2.46 -3.12
N ASP A 226 -18.37 1.50 -3.93
CA ASP A 226 -19.74 1.00 -3.94
C ASP A 226 -19.68 -0.51 -4.18
N GLN A 227 -20.57 -1.29 -3.56
CA GLN A 227 -20.58 -2.73 -3.76
C GLN A 227 -20.98 -3.13 -5.19
N GLY A 228 -21.73 -2.27 -5.90
CA GLY A 228 -22.15 -2.51 -7.29
C GLY A 228 -21.05 -2.37 -8.33
N VAL A 229 -19.81 -2.04 -7.92
CA VAL A 229 -18.64 -2.08 -8.82
C VAL A 229 -18.16 -3.51 -9.07
N PHE A 230 -18.60 -4.48 -8.27
CA PHE A 230 -18.35 -5.90 -8.51
C PHE A 230 -19.54 -6.50 -9.26
N ASP A 231 -19.25 -7.26 -10.32
CA ASP A 231 -20.20 -8.21 -10.90
C ASP A 231 -20.31 -9.47 -10.02
N ASP A 232 -21.26 -10.35 -10.33
CA ASP A 232 -21.51 -11.55 -9.53
C ASP A 232 -20.26 -12.45 -9.42
N GLU A 233 -19.54 -12.64 -10.53
CA GLU A 233 -18.26 -13.38 -10.56
C GLU A 233 -17.20 -12.71 -9.68
N GLY A 234 -17.09 -11.38 -9.74
CA GLY A 234 -16.18 -10.62 -8.89
C GLY A 234 -16.51 -10.76 -7.40
N VAL A 235 -17.79 -10.87 -7.04
CA VAL A 235 -18.19 -11.14 -5.65
C VAL A 235 -17.73 -12.52 -5.19
N GLU A 236 -17.91 -13.55 -6.02
CA GLU A 236 -17.43 -14.90 -5.72
C GLU A 236 -15.91 -14.92 -5.50
N ILE A 237 -15.15 -14.32 -6.43
CA ILE A 237 -13.69 -14.26 -6.35
C ILE A 237 -13.21 -13.52 -5.10
N ILE A 238 -13.81 -12.37 -4.76
CA ILE A 238 -13.42 -11.65 -3.56
C ILE A 238 -13.74 -12.46 -2.29
N ASN A 239 -14.91 -13.10 -2.24
CA ASN A 239 -15.27 -13.95 -1.11
C ASN A 239 -14.33 -15.14 -0.94
N GLU A 240 -13.86 -15.74 -2.04
CA GLU A 240 -12.89 -16.84 -2.01
C GLU A 240 -11.49 -16.37 -1.63
N VAL A 241 -10.93 -15.40 -2.37
CA VAL A 241 -9.54 -14.93 -2.19
C VAL A 241 -9.33 -14.32 -0.80
N TYR A 242 -10.35 -13.65 -0.25
CA TYR A 242 -10.28 -12.96 1.05
C TYR A 242 -11.10 -13.66 2.14
N ALA A 243 -11.45 -14.94 1.97
CA ALA A 243 -12.26 -15.69 2.93
C ALA A 243 -11.72 -15.60 4.37
N ARG A 244 -10.40 -15.70 4.54
CA ARG A 244 -9.74 -15.57 5.85
C ARG A 244 -9.83 -14.15 6.41
N ASP A 245 -9.67 -13.11 5.59
CA ASP A 245 -9.85 -11.73 6.05
C ASP A 245 -11.29 -11.52 6.58
N PHE A 246 -12.31 -12.01 5.87
CA PHE A 246 -13.70 -11.92 6.32
C PHE A 246 -13.90 -12.64 7.66
N ALA A 247 -13.46 -13.89 7.75
CA ALA A 247 -13.66 -14.72 8.94
C ALA A 247 -12.83 -14.23 10.15
N GLU A 248 -11.52 -14.06 9.99
CA GLU A 248 -10.58 -13.78 11.09
C GLU A 248 -10.62 -12.31 11.54
N LEU A 249 -10.89 -11.37 10.63
CA LEU A 249 -10.95 -9.94 10.95
C LEU A 249 -12.38 -9.45 11.23
N GLY A 250 -13.38 -10.35 11.07
CA GLY A 250 -14.78 -10.15 11.43
C GLY A 250 -15.54 -9.19 10.49
N TYR A 251 -15.26 -9.27 9.20
CA TYR A 251 -16.04 -8.57 8.17
C TYR A 251 -17.09 -9.51 7.57
N PRO A 252 -18.30 -9.02 7.24
CA PRO A 252 -19.26 -9.84 6.52
C PRO A 252 -18.74 -10.10 5.09
N PRO A 253 -18.98 -11.31 4.52
CA PRO A 253 -18.70 -11.57 3.11
C PRO A 253 -19.37 -10.53 2.20
N LEU A 254 -18.73 -10.22 1.09
CA LEU A 254 -19.23 -9.31 0.08
C LEU A 254 -20.55 -9.85 -0.49
N ARG A 255 -21.50 -8.94 -0.71
CA ARG A 255 -22.77 -9.21 -1.39
C ARG A 255 -22.87 -8.28 -2.58
N HIS A 256 -23.36 -8.79 -3.70
CA HIS A 256 -23.66 -7.96 -4.85
C HIS A 256 -24.89 -7.08 -4.55
N THR A 257 -24.80 -5.79 -4.89
CA THR A 257 -25.92 -4.86 -4.89
C THR A 257 -25.71 -3.82 -5.97
N SER A 258 -26.73 -3.57 -6.78
CA SER A 258 -26.68 -2.59 -7.86
C SER A 258 -27.43 -1.30 -7.53
N ALA A 259 -27.95 -1.16 -6.30
CA ALA A 259 -28.87 -0.09 -5.92
C ALA A 259 -28.31 1.32 -6.14
N ALA A 260 -27.00 1.52 -5.96
CA ALA A 260 -26.35 2.81 -6.11
C ALA A 260 -25.50 2.94 -7.39
N LEU A 261 -25.49 1.91 -8.26
CA LEU A 261 -24.61 1.86 -9.43
C LEU A 261 -24.88 2.99 -10.43
N ALA A 262 -26.15 3.35 -10.65
CA ALA A 262 -26.51 4.45 -11.54
C ALA A 262 -25.96 5.80 -11.04
N SER A 263 -26.12 6.09 -9.74
CA SER A 263 -25.54 7.30 -9.12
C SER A 263 -24.01 7.26 -9.14
N TRP A 264 -23.42 6.09 -8.94
CA TRP A 264 -21.98 5.91 -9.03
C TRP A 264 -21.47 6.23 -10.43
N LYS A 265 -22.12 5.72 -11.49
CA LYS A 265 -21.74 6.00 -12.88
C LYS A 265 -21.82 7.49 -13.21
N ALA A 266 -22.88 8.17 -12.79
CA ALA A 266 -23.02 9.61 -13.00
C ALA A 266 -21.89 10.40 -12.33
N HIS A 267 -21.54 10.04 -11.07
CA HIS A 267 -20.41 10.65 -10.38
C HIS A 267 -19.08 10.33 -11.10
N THR A 268 -18.83 9.08 -11.46
CA THR A 268 -17.62 8.66 -12.17
C THR A 268 -17.44 9.42 -13.48
N ALA A 269 -18.51 9.61 -14.27
CA ALA A 269 -18.47 10.38 -15.51
C ALA A 269 -17.97 11.82 -15.27
N SER A 270 -18.42 12.47 -14.20
CA SER A 270 -17.96 13.81 -13.82
C SER A 270 -16.48 13.85 -13.39
N MET A 271 -15.94 12.73 -12.93
CA MET A 271 -14.56 12.61 -12.42
C MET A 271 -13.54 12.19 -13.48
N LEU A 272 -13.96 11.74 -14.67
CA LEU A 272 -13.06 11.28 -15.73
C LEU A 272 -11.98 12.31 -16.14
N PRO A 273 -12.28 13.62 -16.30
CA PRO A 273 -11.25 14.61 -16.60
C PRO A 273 -10.18 14.71 -15.50
N ALA A 274 -10.61 14.66 -14.23
CA ALA A 274 -9.69 14.67 -13.09
C ALA A 274 -8.81 13.41 -13.08
N ILE A 275 -9.40 12.23 -13.31
CA ILE A 275 -8.64 10.96 -13.43
C ILE A 275 -7.57 11.07 -14.52
N GLY A 276 -7.91 11.60 -15.70
CA GLY A 276 -6.95 11.85 -16.78
C GLY A 276 -5.81 12.78 -16.35
N GLY A 277 -6.13 13.85 -15.60
CA GLY A 277 -5.16 14.77 -15.02
C GLY A 277 -4.20 14.09 -14.03
N TYR A 278 -4.73 13.27 -13.11
CA TYR A 278 -3.90 12.51 -12.16
C TYR A 278 -2.99 11.51 -12.87
N ILE A 279 -3.50 10.78 -13.86
CA ILE A 279 -2.70 9.85 -14.67
C ILE A 279 -1.55 10.59 -15.34
N SER A 280 -1.84 11.71 -16.02
CA SER A 280 -0.82 12.52 -16.69
C SER A 280 0.24 13.02 -15.70
N ARG A 281 -0.19 13.53 -14.53
CA ARG A 281 0.70 13.99 -13.46
C ARG A 281 1.61 12.86 -12.95
N HIS A 282 1.07 11.69 -12.65
CA HIS A 282 1.86 10.58 -12.11
C HIS A 282 2.85 10.04 -13.16
N GLN A 283 2.47 10.00 -14.43
CA GLN A 283 3.39 9.67 -15.52
C GLN A 283 4.51 10.71 -15.67
N ARG A 284 4.23 12.00 -15.46
CA ARG A 284 5.26 13.04 -15.43
C ARG A 284 6.22 12.85 -14.27
N VAL A 285 5.72 12.59 -13.06
CA VAL A 285 6.55 12.28 -11.88
C VAL A 285 7.43 11.06 -12.14
N ALA A 286 6.86 9.98 -12.70
CA ALA A 286 7.60 8.77 -13.06
C ALA A 286 8.77 9.08 -14.02
N ARG A 287 8.51 9.84 -15.08
CA ARG A 287 9.53 10.25 -16.05
C ARG A 287 10.65 11.08 -15.42
N LEU A 288 10.29 12.07 -14.59
CA LEU A 288 11.27 12.93 -13.91
C LEU A 288 12.16 12.12 -12.96
N HIS A 289 11.56 11.17 -12.22
CA HIS A 289 12.32 10.27 -11.37
C HIS A 289 13.25 9.35 -12.16
N GLY A 290 12.82 8.86 -13.34
CA GLY A 290 13.66 8.10 -14.26
C GLY A 290 14.90 8.88 -14.69
N LEU A 291 14.71 10.12 -15.15
CA LEU A 291 15.81 11.02 -15.56
C LEU A 291 16.76 11.33 -14.38
N MET A 292 16.23 11.58 -13.19
CA MET A 292 17.05 11.79 -12.00
C MET A 292 17.95 10.58 -11.71
N LYS A 293 17.40 9.36 -11.83
CA LYS A 293 18.18 8.12 -11.62
C LYS A 293 19.30 7.99 -12.65
N GLU A 294 19.04 8.30 -13.92
CA GLU A 294 20.05 8.27 -14.98
C GLU A 294 21.18 9.27 -14.68
N LEU A 295 20.85 10.50 -14.24
CA LEU A 295 21.84 11.54 -13.93
C LEU A 295 22.64 11.28 -12.65
N THR A 296 22.07 10.54 -11.69
CA THR A 296 22.71 10.24 -10.38
C THR A 296 23.42 8.89 -10.36
N THR A 297 23.29 8.08 -11.41
CA THR A 297 24.03 6.82 -11.55
C THR A 297 25.45 7.12 -12.07
N PRO A 298 26.52 6.79 -11.33
CA PRO A 298 27.89 7.03 -11.80
C PRO A 298 28.17 6.28 -13.11
N PRO A 299 28.95 6.84 -14.05
CA PRO A 299 29.21 6.23 -15.35
C PRO A 299 30.03 4.92 -15.36
N ASP A 300 30.47 4.38 -14.22
CA ASP A 300 31.35 3.20 -14.18
C ASP A 300 30.61 1.89 -13.84
N ARG A 301 29.96 1.32 -14.87
CA ARG A 301 29.89 -0.13 -15.15
C ARG A 301 29.62 -0.36 -16.65
N VAL A 302 30.46 0.19 -17.52
CA VAL A 302 30.70 -0.43 -18.83
C VAL A 302 31.81 -1.45 -18.58
N GLU A 303 31.49 -2.73 -18.72
CA GLU A 303 32.44 -3.83 -18.61
C GLU A 303 33.71 -3.52 -19.41
N ALA A 304 34.86 -3.49 -18.74
CA ALA A 304 36.14 -3.59 -19.42
C ALA A 304 36.14 -4.92 -20.17
N ALA A 305 36.13 -4.85 -21.50
CA ALA A 305 36.30 -6.01 -22.37
C ALA A 305 37.55 -6.81 -21.92
N PRO A 306 37.50 -8.15 -21.89
CA PRO A 306 38.64 -8.94 -21.49
C PRO A 306 39.77 -8.70 -22.50
N VAL A 307 40.88 -8.17 -22.01
CA VAL A 307 42.16 -8.16 -22.74
C VAL A 307 42.57 -9.62 -22.90
N THR A 308 42.39 -10.15 -24.11
CA THR A 308 43.02 -11.40 -24.53
C THR A 308 44.53 -11.21 -24.48
N ARG A 309 45.18 -11.80 -23.47
CA ARG A 309 46.62 -12.05 -23.52
C ARG A 309 46.84 -13.25 -24.44
N ASP A 310 47.32 -12.98 -25.65
CA ASP A 310 47.98 -13.99 -26.45
C ASP A 310 49.22 -14.48 -25.70
N MET A 311 49.30 -15.79 -25.50
CA MET A 311 50.53 -16.47 -25.12
C MET A 311 51.29 -16.82 -26.40
N ALA A 312 52.46 -16.23 -26.54
CA ALA A 312 53.59 -16.74 -27.31
C ALA A 312 54.81 -16.73 -26.40
#